data_AF-A0A7Y1VGE8-F1
#
_entry.id   AF-A0A7Y1VGE8-F1
#
_cell.length_a   1.000
_cell.length_b   1.000
_cell.length_c   1.000
_cell.angle_alpha   90.00
_cell.angle_beta   90.00
_cell.angle_gamma   90.00
#
_symmetry.space_group_name_H-M   'P 1'
#
loop_
_entity.id
_entity.type
_entity.pdbx_description
1 polymer ?
#
loop_
_entity_poly.entity_id
_entity_poly.type
_entity_poly.pdbx_seq_one_letter_code
_entity_poly.pdbx_strand_id
1 'polypeptide(L)'
;MVSLLQPFTGYVPATEFARRVVGPPVSTLSPDQREAARLDPLSFRHVVGKGAGTSVEEAQEWVRACNEQGVLRPVGPALLVYRLTHGTTSVTGLIGEVSIAAYDSGLIKRHETTISRTELKMARYMRKTRVYGNPVALAYRENDIVSKAIAARVSSEADYSFDAADGSKHHMWKIEGDAAANICQQFRDELYITDGHHRLAAASHVAAKEGRLDPHLPAGLFSSGELHLRSFARCVV
;
A
#
# COMPACT_ATOMS: atom_id res chain seq x y z
N MET A 1 -15.04 -3.80 20.19
CA MET A 1 -13.64 -3.34 19.98
C MET A 1 -13.49 -3.15 18.48
N VAL A 2 -12.96 -2.01 18.01
CA VAL A 2 -12.80 -1.75 16.57
C VAL A 2 -11.70 -2.68 16.03
N SER A 3 -11.98 -3.42 14.96
CA SER A 3 -10.93 -4.21 14.28
C SER A 3 -9.97 -3.24 13.60
N LEU A 4 -8.66 -3.34 13.89
CA LEU A 4 -7.68 -2.43 13.31
C LEU A 4 -7.29 -2.84 11.89
N LEU A 5 -7.31 -4.14 11.63
CA LEU A 5 -6.86 -4.74 10.38
C LEU A 5 -7.92 -5.73 9.89
N GLN A 6 -8.13 -5.76 8.59
CA GLN A 6 -8.89 -6.81 7.92
C GLN A 6 -8.13 -7.31 6.67
N PRO A 7 -8.51 -8.49 6.13
CA PRO A 7 -7.94 -8.98 4.89
C PRO A 7 -8.12 -7.99 3.74
N PHE A 8 -7.10 -7.85 2.89
CA PHE A 8 -7.12 -7.03 1.69
C PHE A 8 -7.94 -7.69 0.59
N THR A 9 -8.69 -6.86 -0.15
CA THR A 9 -9.32 -7.26 -1.40
C THR A 9 -8.94 -6.27 -2.49
N GLY A 10 -8.45 -6.75 -3.63
CA GLY A 10 -8.03 -5.85 -4.69
C GLY A 10 -7.23 -6.57 -5.77
N TYR A 11 -6.14 -5.95 -6.21
CA TYR A 11 -5.33 -6.44 -7.31
C TYR A 11 -3.84 -6.38 -6.97
N VAL A 12 -3.09 -7.35 -7.49
CA VAL A 12 -1.63 -7.37 -7.49
C VAL A 12 -1.16 -7.42 -8.95
N PRO A 13 -0.15 -6.63 -9.36
CA PRO A 13 0.40 -6.71 -10.71
C PRO A 13 0.95 -8.11 -11.01
N ALA A 14 0.66 -8.64 -12.18
CA ALA A 14 1.29 -9.87 -12.65
C ALA A 14 2.79 -9.64 -12.89
N THR A 15 3.61 -10.64 -12.58
CA THR A 15 5.08 -10.57 -12.60
C THR A 15 5.63 -10.00 -13.91
N GLU A 16 5.10 -10.46 -15.04
CA GLU A 16 5.52 -10.08 -16.39
C GLU A 16 5.19 -8.62 -16.74
N PHE A 17 4.23 -7.99 -16.07
CA PHE A 17 3.82 -6.61 -16.29
C PHE A 17 4.22 -5.66 -15.17
N ALA A 18 4.66 -6.17 -14.03
CA ALA A 18 4.88 -5.40 -12.82
C ALA A 18 5.83 -4.20 -13.02
N ARG A 19 6.86 -4.32 -13.87
CA ARG A 19 7.79 -3.21 -14.19
C ARG A 19 7.14 -2.04 -14.92
N ARG A 20 6.05 -2.29 -15.65
CA ARG A 20 5.29 -1.27 -16.38
C ARG A 20 4.23 -0.64 -15.48
N VAL A 21 3.62 -1.44 -14.61
CA VAL A 21 2.58 -1.00 -13.67
C VAL A 21 3.19 -0.23 -12.49
N VAL A 22 4.18 -0.83 -11.83
CA VAL A 22 4.90 -0.28 -10.67
C VAL A 22 6.08 0.56 -11.17
N GLY A 23 5.79 1.81 -11.52
CA GLY A 23 6.81 2.76 -11.94
C GLY A 23 7.72 3.19 -10.77
N PRO A 24 9.02 3.37 -11.00
CA PRO A 24 9.95 3.80 -9.96
C PRO A 24 9.66 5.26 -9.55
N PRO A 25 10.25 5.75 -8.44
CA PRO A 25 10.18 7.17 -8.10
C PRO A 25 10.68 8.02 -9.27
N VAL A 26 9.93 9.05 -9.66
CA VAL A 26 10.30 9.90 -10.81
C VAL A 26 11.69 10.53 -10.67
N SER A 27 12.17 10.71 -9.44
CA SER A 27 13.51 11.23 -9.14
C SER A 27 14.65 10.31 -9.57
N THR A 28 14.38 9.02 -9.81
CA THR A 28 15.40 8.05 -10.24
C THR A 28 15.40 7.82 -11.75
N LEU A 29 14.47 8.44 -12.48
CA LEU A 29 14.31 8.27 -13.92
C LEU A 29 15.04 9.36 -14.71
N SER A 30 15.71 8.97 -15.80
CA SER A 30 16.21 9.89 -16.81
C SER A 30 15.04 10.63 -17.52
N PRO A 31 15.27 11.76 -18.20
CA PRO A 31 14.24 12.40 -19.02
C PRO A 31 13.52 11.46 -19.99
N ASP A 32 14.27 10.63 -20.73
CA ASP A 32 13.69 9.71 -21.71
C ASP A 32 12.88 8.59 -21.05
N GLN A 33 13.34 8.07 -19.91
CA GLN A 33 12.60 7.07 -19.15
C GLN A 33 11.30 7.65 -18.57
N ARG A 34 11.31 8.93 -18.16
CA ARG A 34 10.09 9.62 -17.72
C ARG A 34 9.09 9.75 -18.85
N GLU A 35 9.54 10.11 -20.04
CA GLU A 35 8.66 10.24 -21.21
C GLU A 35 8.09 8.88 -21.64
N ALA A 36 8.93 7.84 -21.71
CA ALA A 36 8.46 6.49 -22.01
C ALA A 36 7.42 6.00 -21.00
N ALA A 37 7.66 6.22 -19.69
CA ALA A 37 6.71 5.84 -18.64
C ALA A 37 5.40 6.65 -18.71
N ARG A 38 5.45 7.89 -19.19
CA ARG A 38 4.26 8.75 -19.37
C ARG A 38 3.35 8.26 -20.49
N LEU A 39 3.94 7.65 -21.53
CA LEU A 39 3.24 7.12 -22.69
C LEU A 39 2.78 5.66 -22.51
N ASP A 40 3.24 4.97 -21.46
CA ASP A 40 2.87 3.58 -21.20
C ASP A 40 1.43 3.49 -20.65
N PRO A 41 0.49 2.86 -21.39
CA PRO A 41 -0.90 2.72 -20.95
C PRO A 41 -1.06 1.84 -19.70
N LEU A 42 -0.06 1.06 -19.32
CA LEU A 42 -0.08 0.26 -18.08
C LEU A 42 0.47 1.03 -16.87
N SER A 43 0.96 2.25 -17.04
CA SER A 43 1.58 2.99 -15.94
C SER A 43 0.55 3.43 -14.91
N PHE A 44 0.53 2.79 -13.73
CA PHE A 44 -0.35 3.19 -12.62
C PHE A 44 -0.23 4.68 -12.33
N ARG A 45 1.01 5.18 -12.23
CA ARG A 45 1.30 6.58 -11.86
C ARG A 45 0.69 7.58 -12.83
N HIS A 46 0.84 7.33 -14.13
CA HIS A 46 0.46 8.29 -15.17
C HIS A 46 -1.00 8.16 -15.59
N VAL A 47 -1.58 6.96 -15.46
CA VAL A 47 -2.97 6.72 -15.87
C VAL A 47 -3.96 6.86 -14.72
N VAL A 48 -3.65 6.39 -13.50
CA VAL A 48 -4.60 6.42 -12.36
C VAL A 48 -3.96 6.91 -11.06
N GLY A 49 -2.75 7.44 -11.14
CA GLY A 49 -1.97 7.94 -10.01
C GLY A 49 -2.28 9.39 -9.65
N LYS A 50 -1.71 9.84 -8.55
CA LYS A 50 -1.86 11.23 -8.09
C LYS A 50 -1.30 12.18 -9.16
N GLY A 51 -2.19 12.98 -9.75
CA GLY A 51 -1.84 13.98 -10.76
C GLY A 51 -2.16 13.59 -12.20
N ALA A 52 -2.61 12.35 -12.45
CA ALA A 52 -3.00 11.87 -13.79
C ALA A 52 -4.17 12.66 -14.42
N GLY A 53 -5.07 13.21 -13.58
CA GLY A 53 -6.22 14.00 -14.03
C GLY A 53 -7.47 13.18 -14.35
N THR A 54 -7.32 11.86 -14.37
CA THR A 54 -8.31 10.83 -14.72
C THR A 54 -9.59 10.87 -13.90
N SER A 55 -10.71 10.59 -14.56
CA SER A 55 -12.04 10.44 -13.96
C SER A 55 -12.21 9.06 -13.28
N VAL A 56 -13.35 8.86 -12.60
CA VAL A 56 -13.62 7.58 -11.93
C VAL A 56 -13.86 6.50 -12.98
N GLU A 57 -14.59 6.85 -14.03
CA GLU A 57 -14.97 5.98 -15.14
C GLU A 57 -13.72 5.52 -15.90
N GLU A 58 -12.84 6.45 -16.25
CA GLU A 58 -11.57 6.15 -16.92
C GLU A 58 -10.66 5.27 -16.05
N ALA A 59 -10.59 5.54 -14.75
CA ALA A 59 -9.77 4.74 -13.82
C ALA A 59 -10.33 3.33 -13.63
N GLN A 60 -11.66 3.17 -13.55
CA GLN A 60 -12.32 1.87 -13.49
C GLN A 60 -12.13 1.08 -14.78
N GLU A 61 -12.21 1.75 -15.94
CA GLU A 61 -11.96 1.12 -17.22
C GLU A 61 -10.51 0.64 -17.34
N TRP A 62 -9.55 1.44 -16.87
CA TRP A 62 -8.15 1.01 -16.81
C TRP A 62 -7.95 -0.24 -15.95
N VAL A 63 -8.56 -0.30 -14.76
CA VAL A 63 -8.50 -1.50 -13.90
C VAL A 63 -9.14 -2.71 -14.58
N ARG A 64 -10.33 -2.53 -15.21
CA ARG A 64 -11.04 -3.60 -15.92
C ARG A 64 -10.20 -4.15 -17.07
N ALA A 65 -9.71 -3.28 -17.95
CA ALA A 65 -8.87 -3.65 -19.09
C ALA A 65 -7.58 -4.35 -18.64
N CYS A 66 -6.94 -3.87 -17.58
CA CYS A 66 -5.75 -4.52 -17.02
C CYS A 66 -6.06 -5.91 -16.45
N ASN A 67 -7.21 -6.09 -15.79
CA ASN A 67 -7.63 -7.39 -15.29
C ASN A 67 -7.92 -8.38 -16.43
N GLU A 68 -8.67 -7.96 -17.44
CA GLU A 68 -9.00 -8.77 -18.62
C GLU A 68 -7.75 -9.20 -19.41
N GLN A 69 -6.74 -8.33 -19.48
CA GLN A 69 -5.45 -8.63 -20.11
C GLN A 69 -4.48 -9.43 -19.22
N GLY A 70 -4.87 -9.72 -17.97
CA GLY A 70 -4.02 -10.43 -17.01
C GLY A 70 -2.87 -9.58 -16.43
N VAL A 71 -2.85 -8.28 -16.67
CA VAL A 71 -1.89 -7.31 -16.12
C VAL A 71 -2.06 -7.15 -14.61
N LEU A 72 -3.30 -7.14 -14.15
CA LEU A 72 -3.66 -7.11 -12.74
C LEU A 72 -4.33 -8.44 -12.37
N ARG A 73 -3.84 -9.11 -11.32
CA ARG A 73 -4.40 -10.35 -10.79
C ARG A 73 -5.30 -10.03 -9.60
N PRO A 74 -6.59 -10.42 -9.62
CA PRO A 74 -7.46 -10.18 -8.50
C PRO A 74 -7.03 -11.01 -7.28
N VAL A 75 -7.15 -10.40 -6.11
CA VAL A 75 -6.91 -11.02 -4.81
C VAL A 75 -8.20 -10.88 -4.02
N GLY A 76 -8.82 -12.02 -3.70
CA GLY A 76 -9.93 -12.07 -2.76
C GLY A 76 -9.46 -11.79 -1.32
N PRO A 77 -10.36 -11.81 -0.32
CA PRO A 77 -10.01 -11.45 1.06
C PRO A 77 -8.80 -12.25 1.59
N ALA A 78 -7.64 -11.60 1.64
CA ALA A 78 -6.38 -12.21 2.04
C ALA A 78 -5.46 -11.21 2.77
N LEU A 79 -4.63 -11.70 3.68
CA LEU A 79 -3.43 -10.96 4.06
C LEU A 79 -2.30 -11.34 3.10
N LEU A 80 -1.54 -10.37 2.62
CA LEU A 80 -0.31 -10.66 1.87
C LEU A 80 0.88 -10.50 2.81
N VAL A 81 1.61 -11.56 3.10
CA VAL A 81 2.97 -11.40 3.60
C VAL A 81 3.77 -10.73 2.49
N TYR A 82 4.38 -9.58 2.77
CA TYR A 82 5.08 -8.78 1.78
C TYR A 82 6.53 -8.58 2.20
N ARG A 83 7.45 -8.99 1.33
CA ARG A 83 8.87 -8.75 1.48
C ARG A 83 9.35 -7.78 0.41
N LEU A 84 9.95 -6.68 0.86
CA LEU A 84 10.66 -5.73 0.03
C LEU A 84 12.16 -5.91 0.26
N THR A 85 12.90 -6.21 -0.81
CA THR A 85 14.36 -6.31 -0.77
C THR A 85 14.96 -5.21 -1.65
N HIS A 86 15.85 -4.40 -1.09
CA HIS A 86 16.58 -3.37 -1.83
C HIS A 86 18.06 -3.43 -1.46
N GLY A 87 18.90 -3.78 -2.43
CA GLY A 87 20.31 -4.12 -2.18
C GLY A 87 20.42 -5.35 -1.27
N THR A 88 21.15 -5.21 -0.16
CA THR A 88 21.34 -6.27 0.85
C THR A 88 20.29 -6.24 1.97
N THR A 89 19.42 -5.24 1.99
CA THR A 89 18.43 -5.07 3.06
C THR A 89 17.09 -5.64 2.62
N SER A 90 16.47 -6.43 3.49
CA SER A 90 15.13 -6.95 3.29
C SER A 90 14.26 -6.60 4.49
N VAL A 91 13.02 -6.20 4.23
CA VAL A 91 12.00 -5.91 5.24
C VAL A 91 10.78 -6.74 4.91
N THR A 92 10.26 -7.48 5.89
CA THR A 92 9.06 -8.33 5.74
C THR A 92 7.93 -7.83 6.64
N GLY A 93 6.72 -7.76 6.08
CA GLY A 93 5.53 -7.32 6.79
C GLY A 93 4.27 -7.96 6.24
N LEU A 94 3.11 -7.37 6.55
CA LEU A 94 1.81 -7.77 6.03
C LEU A 94 1.21 -6.63 5.21
N ILE A 95 0.48 -6.95 4.15
CA ILE A 95 -0.47 -6.04 3.50
C ILE A 95 -1.86 -6.51 3.87
N GLY A 96 -2.64 -5.58 4.40
CA GLY A 96 -4.06 -5.73 4.69
C GLY A 96 -4.76 -4.40 4.53
N GLU A 97 -5.97 -4.29 5.05
CA GLU A 97 -6.74 -3.05 5.06
C GLU A 97 -6.93 -2.54 6.48
N VAL A 98 -6.54 -1.28 6.71
CA VAL A 98 -6.58 -0.66 8.02
C VAL A 98 -7.84 0.18 8.20
N SER A 99 -8.44 0.13 9.40
CA SER A 99 -9.66 0.88 9.72
C SER A 99 -9.39 2.38 9.82
N ILE A 100 -10.17 3.16 9.06
CA ILE A 100 -10.15 4.63 9.18
C ILE A 100 -10.80 5.08 10.49
N ALA A 101 -11.79 4.34 11.01
CA ALA A 101 -12.37 4.62 12.33
C ALA A 101 -11.33 4.45 13.46
N ALA A 102 -10.40 3.49 13.32
CA ALA A 102 -9.27 3.35 14.24
C ALA A 102 -8.29 4.53 14.16
N TYR A 103 -8.10 5.11 12.98
CA TYR A 103 -7.33 6.33 12.81
C TYR A 103 -8.01 7.54 13.48
N ASP A 104 -9.31 7.70 13.26
CA ASP A 104 -10.09 8.82 13.80
C ASP A 104 -10.19 8.77 15.34
N SER A 105 -10.28 7.56 15.91
CA SER A 105 -10.28 7.33 17.37
C SER A 105 -8.89 7.36 18.02
N GLY A 106 -7.81 7.50 17.24
CA GLY A 106 -6.45 7.65 17.75
C GLY A 106 -5.75 6.35 18.15
N LEU A 107 -6.25 5.18 17.71
CA LEU A 107 -5.54 3.90 17.81
C LEU A 107 -4.42 3.78 16.76
N ILE A 108 -4.53 4.50 15.64
CA ILE A 108 -3.45 4.66 14.66
C ILE A 108 -2.75 6.00 14.93
N LYS A 109 -1.57 5.92 15.55
CA LYS A 109 -0.80 7.05 16.07
C LYS A 109 -0.10 7.83 14.97
N ARG A 110 -0.26 9.15 15.06
CA ARG A 110 0.40 10.15 14.24
C ARG A 110 1.66 10.64 14.95
N HIS A 111 2.70 10.93 14.19
CA HIS A 111 3.94 11.54 14.69
C HIS A 111 4.33 12.84 13.95
N GLU A 112 3.54 13.23 12.95
CA GLU A 112 3.65 14.53 12.26
C GLU A 112 2.26 15.12 12.03
N THR A 113 2.23 16.45 11.91
CA THR A 113 1.02 17.19 11.52
C THR A 113 0.86 17.17 10.01
N THR A 114 -0.35 16.93 9.54
CA THR A 114 -0.68 16.98 8.13
C THR A 114 -0.94 18.43 7.68
N ILE A 115 -0.67 18.70 6.40
CA ILE A 115 -0.85 20.01 5.77
C ILE A 115 -2.17 19.98 5.00
N SER A 116 -3.13 20.81 5.39
CA SER A 116 -4.50 20.78 4.85
C SER A 116 -4.55 20.91 3.32
N ARG A 117 -3.68 21.73 2.72
CA ARG A 117 -3.58 21.84 1.25
C ARG A 117 -3.19 20.51 0.58
N THR A 118 -2.29 19.74 1.20
CA THR A 118 -1.84 18.45 0.69
C THR A 118 -2.92 17.38 0.87
N GLU A 119 -3.62 17.40 2.01
CA GLU A 119 -4.77 16.53 2.27
C GLU A 119 -5.88 16.74 1.25
N LEU A 120 -6.30 17.98 1.00
CA LEU A 120 -7.37 18.27 0.03
C LEU A 120 -7.01 17.82 -1.39
N LYS A 121 -5.75 17.97 -1.80
CA LYS A 121 -5.25 17.44 -3.08
C LYS A 121 -5.34 15.92 -3.12
N MET A 122 -4.97 15.24 -2.04
CA MET A 122 -5.04 13.79 -1.93
C MET A 122 -6.50 13.30 -1.90
N ALA A 123 -7.38 13.94 -1.13
CA ALA A 123 -8.81 13.62 -1.08
C ALA A 123 -9.48 13.78 -2.45
N ARG A 124 -9.13 14.84 -3.19
CA ARG A 124 -9.59 15.02 -4.57
C ARG A 124 -9.13 13.88 -5.48
N TYR A 125 -7.87 13.48 -5.38
CA TYR A 125 -7.32 12.35 -6.12
C TYR A 125 -8.06 11.04 -5.80
N MET A 126 -8.22 10.72 -4.52
CA MET A 126 -8.90 9.52 -4.04
C MET A 126 -10.34 9.44 -4.54
N ARG A 127 -11.08 10.57 -4.49
CA ARG A 127 -12.45 10.65 -5.01
C ARG A 127 -12.53 10.53 -6.52
N LYS A 128 -11.56 11.10 -7.24
CA LYS A 128 -11.55 11.12 -8.71
C LYS A 128 -11.18 9.78 -9.32
N THR A 129 -10.34 8.98 -8.68
CA THR A 129 -9.85 7.73 -9.28
C THR A 129 -10.46 6.49 -8.66
N ARG A 130 -10.75 6.51 -7.35
CA ARG A 130 -11.16 5.33 -6.57
C ARG A 130 -10.17 4.15 -6.65
N VAL A 131 -8.95 4.38 -7.14
CA VAL A 131 -7.87 3.40 -7.19
C VAL A 131 -6.78 3.81 -6.21
N TYR A 132 -6.44 2.91 -5.29
CA TYR A 132 -5.50 3.18 -4.20
C TYR A 132 -4.28 2.25 -4.28
N GLY A 133 -3.35 2.56 -5.19
CA GLY A 133 -2.14 1.75 -5.42
C GLY A 133 -0.93 2.08 -4.54
N ASN A 134 -1.07 2.99 -3.57
CA ASN A 134 0.03 3.39 -2.67
C ASN A 134 -0.37 3.13 -1.21
N PRO A 135 -0.18 1.91 -0.69
CA PRO A 135 -0.51 1.57 0.70
C PRO A 135 0.19 2.50 1.69
N VAL A 136 -0.47 2.80 2.81
CA VAL A 136 0.19 3.50 3.92
C VAL A 136 1.11 2.53 4.65
N ALA A 137 2.24 3.01 5.17
CA ALA A 137 3.14 2.18 5.95
C ALA A 137 2.89 2.42 7.44
N LEU A 138 2.67 1.33 8.17
CA LEU A 138 2.40 1.31 9.60
C LEU A 138 3.41 0.39 10.30
N ALA A 139 3.74 0.72 11.54
CA ALA A 139 4.47 -0.14 12.45
C ALA A 139 3.53 -0.70 13.52
N TYR A 140 3.82 -1.91 13.96
CA TYR A 140 3.20 -2.52 15.14
C TYR A 140 4.29 -3.07 16.06
N ARG A 141 3.97 -3.21 17.36
CA ARG A 141 4.88 -3.85 18.31
C ARG A 141 5.05 -5.32 17.95
N GLU A 142 6.25 -5.85 18.15
CA GLU A 142 6.54 -7.25 17.87
C GLU A 142 5.52 -8.20 18.52
N ASN A 143 5.07 -9.19 17.75
CA ASN A 143 4.07 -10.16 18.17
C ASN A 143 4.46 -11.55 17.66
N ASP A 144 4.76 -12.47 18.57
CA ASP A 144 5.24 -13.81 18.25
C ASP A 144 4.31 -14.62 17.36
N ILE A 145 2.99 -14.47 17.51
CA ILE A 145 2.00 -15.19 16.70
C ILE A 145 2.09 -14.71 15.25
N VAL A 146 2.13 -13.39 15.05
CA VAL A 146 2.27 -12.78 13.72
C VAL A 146 3.63 -13.14 13.11
N SER A 147 4.72 -13.02 13.87
CA SER A 147 6.08 -13.36 13.42
C SER A 147 6.19 -14.82 12.99
N LYS A 148 5.62 -15.76 13.76
CA LYS A 148 5.59 -17.19 13.40
C LYS A 148 4.77 -17.46 12.15
N ALA A 149 3.62 -16.81 11.99
CA ALA A 149 2.79 -16.94 10.79
C ALA A 149 3.50 -16.43 9.53
N ILE A 150 4.17 -15.27 9.63
CA ILE A 150 5.02 -14.73 8.56
C ILE A 150 6.14 -15.72 8.24
N ALA A 151 6.91 -16.17 9.24
CA ALA A 151 8.03 -17.09 9.06
C ALA A 151 7.61 -18.41 8.39
N ALA A 152 6.47 -18.98 8.80
CA ALA A 152 5.92 -20.19 8.22
C ALA A 152 5.46 -19.98 6.77
N ARG A 153 4.95 -18.79 6.41
CA ARG A 153 4.52 -18.54 5.04
C ARG A 153 5.70 -18.29 4.09
N VAL A 154 6.73 -17.57 4.54
CA VAL A 154 7.91 -17.27 3.70
C VAL A 154 8.82 -18.46 3.45
N SER A 155 8.61 -19.61 4.10
CA SER A 155 9.36 -20.83 3.83
C SER A 155 8.89 -21.57 2.57
N SER A 156 7.82 -21.13 1.92
CA SER A 156 7.39 -21.63 0.60
C SER A 156 7.75 -20.66 -0.52
N GLU A 157 7.58 -21.10 -1.76
CA GLU A 157 7.63 -20.21 -2.92
C GLU A 157 6.62 -19.07 -2.79
N ALA A 158 6.98 -17.89 -3.30
CA ALA A 158 6.13 -16.70 -3.30
C ALA A 158 5.02 -16.85 -4.34
N ASP A 159 3.81 -16.46 -3.98
CA ASP A 159 2.68 -16.46 -4.92
C ASP A 159 2.83 -15.35 -5.97
N TYR A 160 3.54 -14.28 -5.62
CA TYR A 160 3.89 -13.20 -6.53
C TYR A 160 5.34 -12.78 -6.28
N SER A 161 6.11 -12.63 -7.36
CA SER A 161 7.50 -12.18 -7.32
C SER A 161 7.78 -11.29 -8.51
N PHE A 162 8.32 -10.10 -8.29
CA PHE A 162 8.78 -9.25 -9.39
C PHE A 162 9.89 -8.29 -8.96
N ASP A 163 10.68 -7.88 -9.94
CA ASP A 163 11.67 -6.81 -9.79
C ASP A 163 11.06 -5.49 -10.27
N ALA A 164 11.18 -4.43 -9.46
CA ALA A 164 10.84 -3.08 -9.87
C ALA A 164 11.92 -2.48 -10.76
N ALA A 165 11.62 -1.34 -11.39
CA ALA A 165 12.57 -0.64 -12.25
C ALA A 165 13.75 -0.02 -11.46
N ASP A 166 13.58 0.25 -10.16
CA ASP A 166 14.64 0.77 -9.28
C ASP A 166 15.56 -0.33 -8.71
N GLY A 167 15.35 -1.59 -9.10
CA GLY A 167 16.11 -2.74 -8.61
C GLY A 167 15.59 -3.34 -7.31
N SER A 168 14.53 -2.79 -6.72
CA SER A 168 13.84 -3.40 -5.59
C SER A 168 13.16 -4.71 -6.02
N LYS A 169 13.23 -5.73 -5.17
CA LYS A 169 12.55 -7.01 -5.37
C LYS A 169 11.35 -7.10 -4.44
N HIS A 170 10.22 -7.49 -5.00
CA HIS A 170 8.95 -7.62 -4.28
C HIS A 170 8.56 -9.09 -4.29
N HIS A 171 8.37 -9.66 -3.11
CA HIS A 171 7.80 -11.00 -2.95
C HIS A 171 6.56 -10.91 -2.09
N MET A 172 5.50 -11.62 -2.48
CA MET A 172 4.25 -11.67 -1.73
C MET A 172 3.74 -13.09 -1.61
N TRP A 173 3.21 -13.41 -0.43
CA TRP A 173 2.56 -14.67 -0.14
C TRP A 173 1.18 -14.42 0.46
N LYS A 174 0.15 -15.04 -0.09
CA LYS A 174 -1.23 -14.96 0.40
C LYS A 174 -1.43 -15.82 1.63
N ILE A 175 -2.20 -15.29 2.57
CA ILE A 175 -2.81 -16.02 3.70
C ILE A 175 -4.30 -15.72 3.64
N GLU A 176 -5.13 -16.76 3.57
CA GLU A 176 -6.58 -16.67 3.33
C GLU A 176 -7.36 -17.39 4.45
N GLY A 177 -8.68 -17.15 4.50
CA GLY A 177 -9.61 -17.83 5.42
C GLY A 177 -9.30 -17.61 6.91
N ASP A 178 -9.49 -18.65 7.71
CA ASP A 178 -9.35 -18.59 9.18
C ASP A 178 -7.95 -18.17 9.61
N ALA A 179 -6.91 -18.55 8.87
CA ALA A 179 -5.54 -18.14 9.16
C ALA A 179 -5.37 -16.61 9.07
N ALA A 180 -5.95 -15.99 8.03
CA ALA A 180 -5.93 -14.53 7.87
C ALA A 180 -6.71 -13.84 9.00
N ALA A 181 -7.90 -14.36 9.32
CA ALA A 181 -8.74 -13.82 10.39
C ALA A 181 -8.03 -13.90 11.76
N ASN A 182 -7.37 -15.02 12.07
CA ASN A 182 -6.64 -15.22 13.31
C ASN A 182 -5.45 -14.25 13.47
N ILE A 183 -4.77 -13.93 12.36
CA ILE A 183 -3.70 -12.93 12.34
C ILE A 183 -4.28 -11.52 12.55
N CYS A 184 -5.35 -11.15 11.84
CA CYS A 184 -6.02 -9.86 12.02
C CYS A 184 -6.44 -9.62 13.48
N GLN A 185 -6.91 -10.66 14.18
CA GLN A 185 -7.31 -10.58 15.58
C GLN A 185 -6.16 -10.27 16.56
N GLN A 186 -4.90 -10.39 16.13
CA GLN A 186 -3.73 -10.00 16.94
C GLN A 186 -3.52 -8.48 16.95
N PHE A 187 -4.12 -7.74 16.01
CA PHE A 187 -4.01 -6.29 15.93
C PHE A 187 -5.10 -5.61 16.76
N ARG A 188 -4.85 -5.55 18.07
CA ARG A 188 -5.73 -4.88 19.05
C ARG A 188 -5.11 -3.63 19.67
N ASP A 189 -3.78 -3.58 19.66
CA ASP A 189 -2.99 -2.48 20.21
C ASP A 189 -2.73 -1.39 19.16
N GLU A 190 -2.11 -0.30 19.60
CA GLU A 190 -1.80 0.85 18.76
C GLU A 190 -0.93 0.50 17.54
N LEU A 191 -1.29 1.06 16.40
CA LEU A 191 -0.46 1.09 15.20
C LEU A 191 0.20 2.46 15.08
N TYR A 192 1.38 2.54 14.50
CA TYR A 192 2.11 3.80 14.35
C TYR A 192 2.34 4.08 12.89
N ILE A 193 1.92 5.25 12.39
CA ILE A 193 2.17 5.62 11.00
C ILE A 193 3.67 5.79 10.83
N THR A 194 4.28 5.15 9.83
CA THR A 194 5.68 5.36 9.45
C THR A 194 5.80 6.14 8.15
N ASP A 195 4.82 5.99 7.25
CA ASP A 195 4.68 6.82 6.05
C ASP A 195 3.20 6.88 5.62
N GLY A 196 2.75 8.06 5.18
CA GLY A 196 1.42 8.24 4.60
C GLY A 196 0.38 8.96 5.46
N HIS A 197 0.78 9.85 6.38
CA HIS A 197 -0.15 10.63 7.22
C HIS A 197 -1.18 11.40 6.38
N HIS A 198 -0.74 12.06 5.30
CA HIS A 198 -1.65 12.75 4.38
C HIS A 198 -2.64 11.81 3.67
N ARG A 199 -2.29 10.53 3.46
CA ARG A 199 -3.18 9.54 2.83
C ARG A 199 -4.27 9.11 3.82
N LEU A 200 -3.92 8.80 5.06
CA LEU A 200 -4.91 8.47 6.10
C LEU A 200 -5.83 9.67 6.39
N ALA A 201 -5.28 10.87 6.56
CA ALA A 201 -6.08 12.07 6.78
C ALA A 201 -7.03 12.36 5.60
N ALA A 202 -6.57 12.21 4.36
CA ALA A 202 -7.43 12.35 3.18
C ALA A 202 -8.51 11.27 3.10
N ALA A 203 -8.18 10.01 3.44
CA ALA A 203 -9.16 8.91 3.46
C ALA A 203 -10.25 9.15 4.52
N SER A 204 -9.86 9.60 5.72
CA SER A 204 -10.80 10.05 6.78
C SER A 204 -11.73 11.16 6.28
N HIS A 205 -11.19 12.22 5.68
CA HIS A 205 -12.00 13.29 5.10
C HIS A 205 -13.00 12.78 4.05
N VAL A 206 -12.53 11.93 3.12
CA VAL A 206 -13.39 11.38 2.05
C VAL A 206 -14.49 10.51 2.64
N ALA A 207 -14.16 9.65 3.59
CA ALA A 207 -15.12 8.77 4.24
C ALA A 207 -16.20 9.53 5.00
N ALA A 208 -15.80 10.55 5.78
CA ALA A 208 -16.73 11.41 6.50
C ALA A 208 -17.66 12.18 5.54
N LYS A 209 -17.10 12.75 4.47
CA LYS A 209 -17.87 13.50 3.47
C LYS A 209 -18.90 12.64 2.74
N GLU A 210 -18.59 11.36 2.54
CA GLU A 210 -19.42 10.42 1.79
C GLU A 210 -20.30 9.55 2.68
N GLY A 211 -20.23 9.70 4.01
CA GLY A 211 -21.02 8.90 4.95
C GLY A 211 -20.71 7.41 4.87
N ARG A 212 -19.46 7.03 4.57
CA ARG A 212 -19.08 5.62 4.41
C ARG A 212 -19.15 4.90 5.76
N LEU A 213 -19.86 3.77 5.77
CA LEU A 213 -19.87 2.85 6.90
C LEU A 213 -18.62 1.97 6.83
N ASP A 214 -17.90 1.87 7.95
CA ASP A 214 -16.69 1.05 8.13
C ASP A 214 -15.62 1.18 7.03
N PRO A 215 -15.14 2.41 6.75
CA PRO A 215 -14.15 2.68 5.72
C PRO A 215 -12.77 2.11 6.08
N HIS A 216 -12.13 1.47 5.10
CA HIS A 216 -10.79 0.91 5.22
C HIS A 216 -9.88 1.35 4.07
N LEU A 217 -8.56 1.25 4.28
CA LEU A 217 -7.53 1.61 3.30
C LEU A 217 -6.39 0.58 3.28
N PRO A 218 -5.84 0.19 2.12
CA PRO A 218 -4.67 -0.68 2.06
C PRO A 218 -3.48 -0.11 2.85
N ALA A 219 -2.87 -0.97 3.67
CA ALA A 219 -1.73 -0.63 4.51
C ALA A 219 -0.70 -1.77 4.50
N GLY A 220 0.58 -1.41 4.48
CA GLY A 220 1.70 -2.29 4.82
C GLY A 220 2.02 -2.15 6.30
N LEU A 221 2.00 -3.26 7.04
CA LEU A 221 2.24 -3.34 8.48
C LEU A 221 3.57 -4.06 8.71
N PHE A 222 4.49 -3.39 9.39
CA PHE A 222 5.83 -3.91 9.67
C PHE A 222 6.05 -4.00 11.17
N SER A 223 6.68 -5.09 11.64
CA SER A 223 7.08 -5.19 13.04
C SER A 223 8.08 -4.09 13.35
N SER A 224 8.06 -3.54 14.56
CA SER A 224 9.08 -2.60 15.02
C SER A 224 10.51 -3.15 14.88
N GLY A 225 10.69 -4.47 14.96
CA GLY A 225 11.98 -5.13 14.77
C GLY A 225 12.49 -5.16 13.32
N GLU A 226 11.59 -4.97 12.35
CA GLU A 226 11.91 -4.94 10.90
C GLU A 226 12.26 -3.52 10.42
N LEU A 227 12.12 -2.50 11.28
CA LEU A 227 12.28 -1.11 10.92
C LEU A 227 13.64 -0.54 11.37
N HIS A 228 14.38 0.03 10.42
CA HIS A 228 15.60 0.76 10.69
C HIS A 228 15.36 2.28 10.59
N LEU A 229 15.22 2.94 11.73
CA LEU A 229 15.11 4.40 11.81
C LEU A 229 16.50 5.04 11.65
N ARG A 230 16.62 5.98 10.71
CA ARG A 230 17.84 6.75 10.45
C ARG A 230 17.54 8.24 10.49
N SER A 231 18.55 9.05 10.79
CA SER A 231 18.44 10.50 10.70
C SER A 231 18.48 10.96 9.24
N PHE A 232 17.74 12.02 8.94
CA PHE A 232 17.80 12.71 7.66
C PHE A 232 18.47 14.07 7.86
N ALA A 233 19.62 14.28 7.23
CA ALA A 233 20.29 15.57 7.20
C ALA A 233 19.85 16.34 5.94
N ARG A 234 19.25 17.52 6.12
CA ARG A 234 18.99 18.45 5.01
C ARG A 234 20.28 19.20 4.70
N CYS A 235 20.84 18.99 3.52
CA CYS A 235 21.88 19.86 2.99
C CYS A 235 21.21 21.17 2.54
N VAL A 236 21.59 22.29 3.16
CA VAL A 236 21.21 23.63 2.71
C VAL A 236 22.44 24.19 2.01
N VAL A 237 22.35 24.29 0.68
CA VAL A 237 23.38 24.87 -0.19
C VAL A 237 22.92 26.24 -0.64
#